data_AF-A0AA91IAZ3-F1
#
_entry.id   AF-A0AA91IAZ3-F1
#
_cell.length_a   1.000
_cell.length_b   1.000
_cell.length_c   1.000
_cell.angle_alpha   90.00
_cell.angle_beta   90.00
_cell.angle_gamma   90.00
#
_symmetry.space_group_name_H-M   'P 1'
#
loop_
_entity.id
_entity.type
_entity.pdbx_description
1 polymer ?
#
loop_
_entity_poly.entity_id
_entity_poly.type
_entity_poly.pdbx_seq_one_letter_code
_entity_poly.pdbx_strand_id
1 'polypeptide(L)'
;MKLRLLLVVLLLANAGYFLWARGDLAGFGLAPAGLNEREPQRLARQIRPEWLQIRNDAKPAGPAPAPTPTPAPAAAAPAPSP
;
A
#
# COMPACT_ATOMS: atom_id res chain seq x y z
N MET A 1 -10.52 42.57 5.24
CA MET A 1 -9.39 42.32 4.31
C MET A 1 -8.30 41.44 4.91
N LYS A 2 -7.73 41.78 6.08
CA LYS A 2 -6.67 40.99 6.76
C LYS A 2 -7.00 39.49 6.95
N LEU A 3 -8.24 39.16 7.31
CA LEU A 3 -8.68 37.78 7.55
C LEU A 3 -8.67 36.91 6.28
N ARG A 4 -9.02 37.48 5.13
CA ARG A 4 -8.99 36.76 3.84
C ARG A 4 -7.56 36.47 3.41
N LEU A 5 -6.66 37.44 3.60
CA LEU A 5 -5.22 37.23 3.35
C LEU A 5 -4.68 36.10 4.24
N LEU A 6 -5.00 36.11 5.53
CA LEU A 6 -4.64 35.05 6.46
C LEU A 6 -5.15 33.67 6.03
N LEU A 7 -6.42 33.58 5.59
CA LEU A 7 -6.98 32.33 5.07
C LEU A 7 -6.25 31.84 3.82
N VAL A 8 -5.93 32.73 2.89
CA VAL A 8 -5.19 32.38 1.67
C VAL A 8 -3.79 31.87 2.02
N VAL A 9 -3.07 32.57 2.90
CA VAL A 9 -1.74 32.13 3.38
C VAL A 9 -1.82 30.77 4.06
N LEU A 10 -2.81 30.57 4.93
CA LEU A 10 -3.00 29.30 5.62
C LEU A 10 -3.27 28.16 4.62
N LEU A 11 -4.10 28.41 3.60
CA LEU A 11 -4.41 27.43 2.56
C LEU A 11 -3.16 27.07 1.74
N LEU A 12 -2.35 28.06 1.35
CA LEU A 12 -1.08 27.87 0.66
C LEU A 12 -0.09 27.05 1.50
N ALA A 13 0.05 27.37 2.79
CA ALA A 13 0.89 26.61 3.70
C ALA A 13 0.44 25.15 3.82
N ASN A 14 -0.87 24.92 3.92
CA ASN A 14 -1.44 23.58 4.04
C ASN A 14 -1.25 22.77 2.75
N ALA A 15 -1.48 23.39 1.59
CA ALA A 15 -1.24 22.76 0.30
C ALA A 15 0.24 22.41 0.12
N GLY A 16 1.16 23.33 0.42
CA GLY A 16 2.60 23.06 0.39
C GLY A 16 3.00 21.90 1.31
N TYR A 17 2.46 21.89 2.53
CA TYR A 17 2.67 20.78 3.47
C TYR A 17 2.11 19.45 2.94
N PHE A 18 0.93 19.47 2.31
CA PHE A 18 0.31 18.28 1.74
C PHE A 18 1.17 17.67 0.61
N LEU A 19 1.63 18.48 -0.34
CA LEU A 19 2.52 18.01 -1.41
C LEU A 19 3.85 17.47 -0.84
N TRP A 20 4.39 18.14 0.19
CA TRP A 20 5.62 17.72 0.85
C TRP A 20 5.45 16.38 1.60
N ALA A 21 4.38 16.23 2.39
CA ALA A 21 4.06 15.02 3.14
C ALA A 21 3.66 13.84 2.25
N ARG A 22 3.22 14.10 1.00
CA ARG A 22 2.95 13.07 0.00
C ARG A 22 4.23 12.57 -0.70
N GLY A 23 5.30 13.36 -0.66
CA GLY A 23 6.56 13.05 -1.35
C GLY A 23 6.63 13.59 -2.78
N ASP A 24 5.68 14.43 -3.23
CA ASP A 24 5.76 15.08 -4.56
C ASP A 24 7.03 15.95 -4.70
N LEU A 25 7.58 16.41 -3.57
CA LEU A 25 8.83 17.17 -3.51
C LEU A 25 10.09 16.29 -3.43
N ALA A 26 9.97 14.96 -3.51
CA ALA A 26 11.12 14.04 -3.41
C ALA A 26 12.16 14.25 -4.52
N GLY A 27 11.72 14.59 -5.74
CA GLY A 27 12.64 14.90 -6.85
C GLY A 27 13.51 16.15 -6.61
N PHE A 28 13.11 17.03 -5.69
CA PHE A 28 13.86 18.23 -5.32
C PHE A 28 14.75 18.02 -4.08
N GLY A 29 14.87 16.79 -3.55
CA GLY A 29 15.66 16.48 -2.36
C GLY A 29 15.06 16.98 -1.04
N LEU A 30 13.81 17.48 -1.08
CA LEU A 30 13.10 18.02 0.08
C LEU A 30 12.25 16.96 0.79
N ALA A 31 12.17 15.72 0.29
CA ALA A 31 11.36 14.69 0.93
C ALA A 31 12.02 14.16 2.22
N PRO A 32 11.23 13.95 3.29
CA PRO A 32 11.66 13.19 4.46
C PRO A 32 12.18 11.81 4.06
N ALA A 33 13.34 11.40 4.59
CA ALA A 33 13.87 10.05 4.40
C ALA A 33 12.81 8.97 4.76
N GLY A 34 12.08 9.19 5.86
CA GLY A 34 11.04 8.28 6.34
C GLY A 34 9.78 8.13 5.48
N LEU A 35 9.62 8.90 4.40
CA LEU A 35 8.50 8.71 3.45
C LEU A 35 8.67 7.44 2.60
N ASN A 36 9.92 7.04 2.35
CA ASN A 36 10.27 5.79 1.68
C ASN A 36 10.39 4.62 2.67
N GLU A 37 10.83 4.88 3.91
CA GLU A 37 10.88 3.87 4.97
C GLU A 37 9.50 3.68 5.65
N ARG A 38 8.50 3.18 4.93
CA ARG A 38 7.23 2.73 5.56
C ARG A 38 7.31 1.36 6.21
N GLU A 39 8.42 0.63 6.04
CA GLU A 39 8.55 -0.74 6.54
C GLU A 39 9.69 -1.04 7.53
N PRO A 40 10.30 -0.09 8.29
CA PRO A 40 11.28 -0.45 9.32
C PRO A 40 10.63 -1.27 10.45
N GLN A 41 9.33 -1.05 10.70
CA GLN A 41 8.59 -1.77 11.73
C GLN A 41 8.36 -3.25 11.36
N ARG A 42 8.44 -3.61 10.07
CA ARG A 42 8.40 -5.02 9.67
C ARG A 42 9.69 -5.73 10.09
N LEU A 43 10.84 -5.10 9.97
CA LEU A 43 12.12 -5.66 10.41
C LEU A 43 12.16 -5.89 11.92
N ALA A 44 11.64 -4.95 12.71
CA ALA A 44 11.58 -5.08 14.17
C ALA A 44 10.63 -6.19 14.66
N ARG A 45 9.65 -6.59 13.82
CA ARG A 45 8.68 -7.65 14.13
C ARG A 45 9.00 -8.99 13.47
N GLN A 46 9.96 -9.02 12.54
CA GLN A 46 10.39 -10.26 11.91
C GLN A 46 11.21 -11.06 12.91
N ILE A 47 10.64 -12.18 13.37
CA ILE A 47 11.32 -13.14 14.22
C ILE A 47 12.40 -13.81 13.37
N ARG A 48 13.65 -13.37 13.54
CA ARG A 48 14.89 -14.06 13.15
C ARG A 48 14.84 -14.81 11.81
N PRO A 49 14.64 -14.11 10.68
CA PRO A 49 14.63 -14.75 9.37
C PRO A 49 15.95 -15.48 9.08
N GLU A 50 17.06 -15.11 9.73
CA GLU A 50 18.36 -15.77 9.59
C GLU A 50 18.38 -17.23 10.07
N TRP A 51 17.36 -17.66 10.82
CA TRP A 51 17.19 -19.04 11.25
C TRP A 51 16.39 -19.91 10.28
N LEU A 52 15.78 -19.31 9.27
CA LEU A 52 15.01 -20.02 8.26
C LEU A 52 15.97 -20.58 7.19
N GLN A 53 16.33 -21.85 7.31
CA GLN A 53 17.02 -22.57 6.24
C GLN A 53 15.99 -23.12 5.26
N ILE A 54 15.91 -22.53 4.06
CA ILE A 54 15.10 -23.05 2.95
C ILE A 54 15.78 -24.32 2.45
N ARG A 55 15.32 -25.48 2.93
CA ARG A 55 15.73 -26.75 2.34
C ARG A 55 15.00 -26.88 1.01
N ASN A 56 15.75 -26.86 -0.09
CA ASN A 56 15.26 -27.33 -1.37
C ASN A 56 15.24 -28.86 -1.35
N ASP A 57 14.47 -29.42 -0.43
CA ASP A 57 14.00 -30.78 -0.60
C ASP A 57 12.95 -30.65 -1.69
N ALA A 58 13.34 -30.94 -2.93
CA ALA A 58 12.38 -31.22 -3.98
C ALA A 58 11.59 -32.46 -3.53
N LYS A 59 10.65 -32.27 -2.60
CA LYS A 59 9.49 -33.13 -2.47
C LYS A 59 8.92 -33.13 -3.89
N PRO A 60 8.83 -34.29 -4.56
CA PRO A 60 8.05 -34.33 -5.80
C PRO A 60 6.73 -33.65 -5.45
N ALA A 61 6.40 -32.60 -6.21
CA ALA A 61 5.18 -31.86 -5.98
C ALA A 61 4.07 -32.90 -5.86
N GLY A 62 3.55 -33.07 -4.64
CA GLY A 62 2.34 -33.84 -4.46
C GLY A 62 1.32 -33.23 -5.41
N PRO A 63 0.46 -34.04 -6.05
CA PRO A 63 -0.41 -33.59 -7.12
C PRO A 63 -1.00 -32.24 -6.75
N ALA A 64 -0.73 -31.24 -7.60
CA ALA A 64 -1.22 -29.89 -7.38
C ALA A 64 -2.70 -29.99 -7.01
N PRO A 65 -3.17 -29.34 -5.93
CA PRO A 65 -4.58 -29.34 -5.61
C PRO A 65 -5.31 -28.93 -6.88
N ALA A 66 -6.25 -29.77 -7.32
CA ALA A 66 -7.03 -29.51 -8.51
C ALA A 66 -7.55 -28.08 -8.42
N PRO A 67 -7.47 -27.28 -9.50
CA PRO A 67 -7.93 -25.92 -9.47
C PRO A 67 -9.34 -25.93 -8.91
N THR A 68 -9.55 -25.28 -7.76
CA THR A 68 -10.90 -24.98 -7.30
C THR A 68 -11.57 -24.28 -8.47
N PRO A 69 -12.74 -24.74 -8.93
CA PRO A 69 -13.41 -24.07 -10.03
C PRO A 69 -13.55 -22.61 -9.62
N THR A 70 -12.93 -21.73 -10.42
CA THR A 70 -13.17 -20.30 -10.33
C THR A 70 -14.68 -20.14 -10.31
N PRO A 71 -15.29 -19.54 -9.28
CA PRO A 71 -16.72 -19.34 -9.28
C PRO A 71 -17.03 -18.57 -10.57
N ALA A 72 -17.78 -19.23 -11.46
CA ALA A 72 -18.23 -18.63 -12.70
C ALA A 72 -18.85 -17.28 -12.31
N PRO A 73 -18.50 -16.18 -13.01
CA PRO A 73 -19.10 -14.90 -12.71
C PRO A 73 -20.61 -15.12 -12.76
N ALA A 74 -21.28 -14.82 -11.64
CA ALA A 74 -22.72 -14.93 -11.52
C ALA A 74 -23.33 -14.07 -12.62
N ALA A 75 -23.54 -14.72 -13.76
CA ALA A 75 -24.13 -14.14 -14.93
C ALA A 75 -25.58 -13.85 -14.55
N ALA A 76 -25.83 -12.56 -14.40
CA ALA A 76 -27.12 -11.91 -14.58
C ALA A 76 -28.32 -12.64 -13.94
N ALA A 77 -28.73 -12.11 -12.79
CA ALA A 77 -30.10 -12.24 -12.33
C ALA A 77 -31.10 -12.00 -13.47
N PRO A 78 -32.14 -12.84 -13.64
CA PRO A 78 -33.42 -12.36 -14.11
C PRO A 78 -34.18 -11.81 -12.90
N ALA A 79 -34.60 -10.56 -13.04
CA ALA A 79 -35.41 -9.81 -12.09
C ALA A 79 -36.71 -10.56 -11.71
N PRO A 80 -37.24 -10.37 -10.49
CA PRO A 80 -38.57 -10.85 -10.15
C PRO A 80 -39.63 -10.02 -10.89
N SER A 81 -40.67 -10.66 -11.41
CA SER A 81 -41.85 -9.99 -11.96
C SER A 81 -43.05 -10.93 -11.85
N PRO A 82 -44.26 -10.37 -11.68
CA PRO A 82 -44.84 -9.78 -10.48
C PRO A 82 -45.62 -10.77 -9.59
#